data_AF-A0A6P0DJV5-F1
#
_entry.id   AF-A0A6P0DJV5-F1
#
_cell.length_a   1.000
_cell.length_b   1.000
_cell.length_c   1.000
_cell.angle_alpha   90.00
_cell.angle_beta   90.00
_cell.angle_gamma   90.00
#
_symmetry.space_group_name_H-M   'P 1'
#
loop_
_entity.id
_entity.type
_entity.pdbx_description
1 polymer ?
#
loop_
_entity_poly.entity_id
_entity_poly.type
_entity_poly.pdbx_seq_one_letter_code
_entity_poly.pdbx_strand_id
1 'polypeptide(L)' 'MRTDLTNAEETVKVLEANDGLKRVWIVQRSDAVYVLRPEEWYQDVFEGEIVSEGWKPIYGNFGLFGSAELAESEAMASFQ' A
#
# COMPACT_ATOMS: atom_id res chain seq x y z
N MET A 1 -18.32 22.16 -6.32
CA MET A 1 -17.63 21.01 -5.73
C MET A 1 -18.21 19.76 -6.36
N ARG A 2 -17.47 19.09 -7.25
CA ARG A 2 -17.82 17.75 -7.72
C ARG A 2 -17.38 16.79 -6.62
N THR A 3 -18.33 16.14 -5.96
CA THR A 3 -18.05 14.98 -5.14
C THR A 3 -17.73 13.85 -6.10
N ASP A 4 -16.46 13.48 -6.20
CA ASP A 4 -16.00 12.25 -6.86
C ASP A 4 -16.50 11.04 -6.05
N LEU A 5 -17.79 10.76 -6.18
CA LEU A 5 -18.50 9.62 -5.59
C LEU A 5 -18.24 8.30 -6.34
N THR A 6 -17.22 8.27 -7.21
CA THR A 6 -17.03 7.16 -8.16
C THR A 6 -16.04 6.10 -7.68
N ASN A 7 -15.27 6.32 -6.61
CA ASN A 7 -14.38 5.31 -6.02
C ASN A 7 -14.09 5.67 -4.56
N ALA A 8 -15.08 5.59 -3.68
CA ALA A 8 -14.80 5.66 -2.25
C ALA A 8 -13.93 4.45 -1.88
N GLU A 9 -12.67 4.73 -1.57
CA GLU A 9 -11.71 3.77 -1.07
C GLU A 9 -11.41 4.13 0.38
N GLU A 10 -11.56 3.17 1.27
CA GLU A 10 -11.32 3.34 2.69
C GLU A 10 -10.07 2.58 3.09
N THR A 11 -9.11 3.27 3.70
CA THR A 11 -7.97 2.60 4.32
C THR A 11 -8.44 1.88 5.57
N VAL A 12 -8.33 0.55 5.55
CA VAL A 12 -8.70 -0.30 6.68
C VAL A 12 -7.51 -0.47 7.62
N LYS A 13 -6.32 -0.65 7.06
CA LYS A 13 -5.10 -0.93 7.83
C LYS A 13 -3.83 -0.56 7.06
N VAL A 14 -2.77 -0.29 7.80
CA VAL A 14 -1.40 -0.21 7.27
C VAL A 14 -0.53 -1.17 8.05
N LEU A 15 0.23 -2.01 7.35
CA LEU A 15 1.23 -2.88 7.93
C LEU A 15 2.61 -2.40 7.47
N GLU A 16 3.56 -2.28 8.39
CA GLU A 16 4.94 -1.93 8.07
C GLU A 16 5.84 -3.16 8.26
N ALA A 17 6.80 -3.33 7.37
CA ALA A 17 7.83 -4.35 7.49
C ALA A 17 8.81 -3.97 8.62
N ASN A 18 9.51 -4.96 9.16
CA ASN A 18 10.40 -4.76 10.32
C ASN A 18 11.56 -3.80 10.05
N ASP A 19 11.98 -3.65 8.80
CA ASP A 19 13.05 -2.73 8.40
C ASP A 19 12.59 -1.27 8.29
N GLY A 20 11.28 -1.01 8.35
CA GLY A 20 10.68 0.31 8.15
C GLY A 20 10.84 0.85 6.72
N LEU A 21 11.31 0.04 5.78
CA LEU A 21 11.54 0.42 4.39
C LEU A 21 10.43 -0.07 3.47
N LYS A 22 9.53 -0.94 3.96
CA LYS A 22 8.35 -1.38 3.22
C LYS A 22 7.11 -1.25 4.07
N ARG A 23 6.00 -0.92 3.42
CA ARG A 23 4.68 -0.94 4.04
C ARG A 23 3.63 -1.37 3.03
N VAL A 24 2.49 -1.80 3.53
CA VAL A 24 1.35 -2.19 2.71
C VAL A 24 0.06 -1.66 3.30
N TRP A 25 -0.69 -0.94 2.46
CA TRP A 25 -2.01 -0.45 2.80
C TRP A 25 -3.05 -1.49 2.39
N ILE A 26 -3.94 -1.82 3.32
CA ILE A 26 -5.13 -2.61 3.06
C ILE A 26 -6.28 -1.63 2.85
N VAL A 27 -6.81 -1.60 1.64
CA VAL A 27 -7.84 -0.65 1.22
C VAL A 27 -9.11 -1.40 0.84
N GLN A 28 -10.24 -0.99 1.40
CA GLN A 28 -11.55 -1.45 0.98
C GLN A 28 -12.06 -0.55 -0.14
N ARG A 29 -12.39 -1.17 -1.28
CA ARG A 29 -13.02 -0.50 -2.42
C ARG A 29 -14.54 -0.46 -2.24
N SER A 30 -15.19 0.43 -2.98
CA SER A 30 -16.65 0.59 -2.99
C SER A 30 -17.45 -0.66 -3.36
N ASP A 31 -16.84 -1.66 -4.02
CA ASP A 31 -17.43 -2.97 -4.33
C ASP A 31 -17.27 -3.99 -3.19
N ALA A 32 -16.91 -3.53 -1.99
CA ALA A 32 -16.65 -4.34 -0.79
C ALA A 32 -15.50 -5.35 -0.94
N VAL A 33 -14.61 -5.14 -1.92
CA VAL A 33 -13.40 -5.91 -2.13
C VAL A 33 -12.22 -5.21 -1.46
N TYR A 34 -11.29 -6.00 -0.94
CA TYR A 34 -10.06 -5.49 -0.33
C TYR A 34 -8.89 -5.63 -1.30
N VAL A 35 -8.01 -4.63 -1.31
CA VAL A 35 -6.80 -4.59 -2.16
C VAL A 35 -5.58 -4.21 -1.34
N LEU A 36 -4.43 -4.75 -1.72
CA LEU A 36 -3.15 -4.39 -1.16
C LEU A 36 -2.49 -3.32 -2.03
N ARG A 37 -2.01 -2.26 -1.38
CA ARG A 37 -1.19 -1.22 -2.00
C ARG A 37 0.15 -1.15 -1.29
N PRO A 38 1.14 -1.94 -1.74
CA PRO A 38 2.46 -1.93 -1.15
C PRO A 38 3.27 -0.73 -1.63
N GLU A 39 4.10 -0.23 -0.73
CA GLU A 39 5.00 0.88 -0.96
C GLU A 39 6.38 0.55 -0.38
N GLU A 40 7.41 1.09 -1.03
CA GLU A 40 8.79 1.01 -0.57
C GLU A 40 9.32 2.42 -0.33
N TRP A 41 10.05 2.61 0.76
CA TRP A 41 10.78 3.83 1.02
C TRP A 41 11.94 3.92 0.03
N TYR A 42 12.06 5.06 -0.64
CA TYR A 42 13.20 5.35 -1.50
C TYR A 42 13.90 6.61 -1.01
N GLN A 43 15.20 6.63 -1.27
CA GLN A 43 16.06 7.79 -1.10
C GLN A 43 16.92 7.88 -2.36
N ASP A 44 16.82 9.00 -3.06
CA ASP A 44 17.61 9.32 -4.24
C ASP A 44 18.73 10.28 -3.84
N VAL A 45 19.96 9.92 -4.19
CA VAL A 45 21.18 10.61 -3.79
C VAL A 45 21.98 10.95 -5.04
N PHE A 46 22.24 12.25 -5.23
CA PHE A 46 23.03 12.77 -6.33
C PHE A 46 24.19 13.58 -5.77
N GLU A 47 25.41 13.26 -6.18
CA GLU A 47 26.65 13.92 -5.70
C GLU A 47 26.81 13.96 -4.16
N GLY A 48 26.24 12.96 -3.46
CA GLY A 48 26.30 12.85 -2.00
C GLY A 48 25.19 13.60 -1.26
N GLU A 49 24.31 14.30 -1.98
CA GLU A 49 23.17 15.03 -1.44
C GLU A 49 21.86 14.27 -1.71
N ILE A 50 20.95 14.26 -0.73
CA ILE A 50 19.61 13.68 -0.90
C ILE A 50 18.79 14.65 -1.76
N VAL A 51 18.42 14.19 -2.96
CA VAL A 51 17.64 15.01 -3.91
C VAL A 51 16.14 14.72 -3.83
N SER A 52 15.75 13.52 -3.40
CA SER A 52 14.36 13.14 -3.18
C SER A 52 14.29 11.95 -2.23
N GLU A 53 13.24 11.90 -1.42
CA GLU A 53 12.89 10.72 -0.64
C GLU A 53 11.37 10.61 -0.49
N GLY A 54 10.88 9.41 -0.21
CA GLY A 54 9.46 9.18 -0.02
C GLY A 54 9.05 7.73 -0.16
N TRP A 55 7.74 7.51 -0.14
CA TRP A 55 7.14 6.21 -0.40
C TRP A 55 6.79 6.11 -1.88
N LYS A 56 7.34 5.11 -2.58
CA LYS A 56 6.96 4.80 -3.96
C LYS A 56 6.05 3.56 -3.98
N PRO A 57 4.99 3.54 -4.79
CA PRO A 57 4.17 2.35 -4.96
C PRO A 57 4.98 1.23 -5.61
N ILE A 58 4.84 0.02 -5.06
CA ILE A 58 5.30 -1.20 -5.73
C ILE A 58 4.14 -1.68 -6.58
N TYR A 59 4.31 -1.66 -7.90
CA TYR A 59 3.31 -2.21 -8.82
C TYR A 59 3.54 -3.70 -9.02
N GLY A 60 2.52 -4.49 -8.75
CA GLY A 60 2.55 -5.95 -8.79
C GLY A 60 1.13 -6.50 -8.74
N ASN A 61 0.99 -7.80 -8.96
CA ASN A 61 -0.32 -8.45 -9.00
C ASN A 61 -0.68 -8.95 -7.59
N PHE A 62 -1.17 -8.07 -6.72
CA PHE A 62 -1.44 -8.36 -5.31
C PHE A 62 -2.83 -8.95 -5.02
N GLY A 63 -3.59 -9.30 -6.06
CA GLY A 63 -4.89 -9.96 -5.91
C GLY A 63 -6.02 -9.06 -5.38
N LEU A 64 -7.21 -9.63 -5.37
CA LEU A 64 -8.43 -9.06 -4.81
C LEU A 64 -8.91 -10.00 -3.69
N PHE A 65 -9.25 -9.45 -2.53
CA PHE A 65 -9.62 -10.26 -1.36
C PHE A 65 -11.06 -10.01 -0.95
N GLY A 66 -11.72 -11.08 -0.51
CA GLY A 66 -13.10 -11.04 -0.03
C GLY A 66 -13.26 -10.56 1.42
N SER A 67 -12.17 -10.40 2.17
CA SER A 67 -12.19 -9.88 3.54
C SER A 67 -10.87 -9.19 3.91
N ALA A 68 -10.91 -8.35 4.95
CA ALA A 68 -9.73 -7.66 5.46
C ALA A 68 -8.71 -8.65 6.05
N GLU A 69 -9.17 -9.70 6.72
CA GLU A 69 -8.33 -10.73 7.34
C GLU A 69 -7.55 -11.54 6.30
N LEU A 70 -8.19 -11.84 5.16
CA LEU A 70 -7.51 -12.52 4.05
C LEU A 70 -6.46 -11.61 3.40
N ALA A 71 -6.79 -10.33 3.19
CA ALA A 71 -5.83 -9.35 2.70
C ALA A 71 -4.66 -9.18 3.67
N GLU A 72 -4.92 -9.12 4.97
CA GLU A 72 -3.88 -9.03 6.00
C GLU A 72 -2.98 -10.27 6.03
N SER A 73 -3.57 -11.47 5.99
CA SER A 73 -2.79 -12.72 5.96
C SER A 73 -1.87 -12.78 4.74
N GLU A 74 -2.35 -12.37 3.56
CA GLU A 74 -1.53 -12.34 2.34
C GLU A 74 -0.44 -11.26 2.43
N ALA A 75 -0.78 -10.09 2.96
CA ALA A 75 0.17 -9.02 3.20
C ALA A 75 1.30 -9.46 4.14
N MET A 76 0.97 -10.15 5.23
CA MET A 76 1.97 -10.68 6.16
C MET A 76 2.86 -11.75 5.51
N ALA A 77 2.32 -12.59 4.63
CA ALA A 77 3.11 -13.61 3.93
C ALA A 77 4.04 -13.04 2.85
N SER A 78 3.60 -11.99 2.16
CA SER A 78 4.31 -11.39 1.03
C SER A 78 5.32 -10.30 1.42
N PHE A 79 5.18 -9.68 2.60
CA PHE A 79 5.96 -8.50 3.01
C PHE A 79 6.71 -8.67 4.34
N GLN A 80 6.91 -9.91 4.81
CA GLN A 80 7.69 -10.21 6.04
C GLN A 80 9.20 -10.01 5.88
#